data_AF-A0A0F9FN01-F1
#
_entry.id   AF-A0A0F9FN01-F1
#
_cell.length_a   1.000
_cell.length_b   1.000
_cell.length_c   1.000
_cell.angle_alpha   90.00
_cell.angle_beta   90.00
_cell.angle_gamma   90.00
#
_symmetry.space_group_name_H-M   'P 1'
#
loop_
_entity.id
_entity.type
_entity.pdbx_description
1 polymer ?
#
loop_
_entity_poly.entity_id
_entity_poly.type
_entity_poly.pdbx_seq_one_letter_code
_entity_poly.pdbx_strand_id
1 'polypeptide(L)'
;MGMIYEEIYDYVKDLEIIDTHEHLPPFEHLREKDTDVLKEYLAHYLSCDLVSAGLRQDDYEKVMDNKLSIMEKWKLVEPYWDYSRNTGYARSLDIAVRELYGIDKICGDTIEELNKKFQDSLKPGHFKKVLKEKSKIKISLLHALLFENEKIVFDSKLECDHDIFRNVYPIDGIVFPQMGDDILRIEKQSGITICSFDDMLEAGEKLLDNALKQGTVALKSALAYQRTLHYERVTRHEAEEEFNEFFKYKHMGRYLPQVCPRGKNYQDYMMHYMLRLAGKKRLTIQFHTGIQEGNGNILSHSDPSLLSNLFLEYPDVDFDIFHMSYPYQNVVAALAKMFPNVFIDMCWAHIISPGDSIDALARWVDSVPVNKISAFGGDYIFIDGVVGHQHIARENVSKSMERKVEEGVFDVERAKEIARMVFYENPVKIFKLEDKL
;
A
#
# COMPACT_ATOMS: atom_id res chain seq x y z
N MET A 1 -19.67 16.91 -18.56
CA MET A 1 -19.35 17.45 -17.23
C MET A 1 -19.80 18.90 -17.15
N GLY A 2 -20.07 19.39 -15.92
CA GLY A 2 -20.45 20.78 -15.68
C GLY A 2 -19.25 21.73 -15.74
N MET A 3 -19.51 23.04 -15.86
CA MET A 3 -18.45 24.07 -15.87
C MET A 3 -17.61 24.06 -14.57
N ILE A 4 -18.22 23.70 -13.43
CA ILE A 4 -17.56 23.65 -12.12
C ILE A 4 -16.51 22.53 -12.10
N TYR A 5 -16.87 21.31 -12.52
CA TYR A 5 -15.92 20.21 -12.62
C TYR A 5 -14.70 20.58 -13.46
N GLU A 6 -14.92 21.12 -14.67
CA GLU A 6 -13.81 21.41 -15.59
C GLU A 6 -12.83 22.41 -14.98
N GLU A 7 -13.33 23.46 -14.31
CA GLU A 7 -12.47 24.44 -13.66
C GLU A 7 -11.66 23.85 -12.49
N ILE A 8 -12.25 22.96 -11.71
CA ILE A 8 -11.55 22.25 -10.63
C ILE A 8 -10.53 21.26 -11.22
N TYR A 9 -10.95 20.43 -12.17
CA TYR A 9 -10.12 19.40 -12.75
C TYR A 9 -8.94 19.97 -13.55
N ASP A 10 -9.13 21.11 -14.23
CA ASP A 10 -8.04 21.81 -14.91
C ASP A 10 -6.94 22.28 -13.96
N TYR A 11 -7.29 22.65 -12.74
CA TYR A 11 -6.30 22.91 -11.69
C TYR A 11 -5.70 21.59 -11.15
N VAL A 12 -6.55 20.63 -10.80
CA VAL A 12 -6.13 19.39 -10.16
C VAL A 12 -5.23 18.55 -11.05
N LYS A 13 -5.49 18.46 -12.37
CA LYS A 13 -4.65 17.69 -13.32
C LYS A 13 -3.20 18.17 -13.35
N ASP A 14 -2.97 19.43 -13.02
CA ASP A 14 -1.65 20.03 -13.10
C ASP A 14 -0.84 20.01 -11.79
N LEU A 15 -1.48 19.65 -10.67
CA LEU A 15 -0.83 19.54 -9.37
C LEU A 15 0.28 18.50 -9.37
N GLU A 16 1.44 18.89 -8.85
CA GLU A 16 2.42 17.94 -8.34
C GLU A 16 1.88 17.33 -7.03
N ILE A 17 2.00 16.00 -6.86
CA ILE A 17 1.41 15.28 -5.73
C ILE A 17 2.45 14.43 -4.99
N ILE A 18 2.13 14.06 -3.75
CA ILE A 18 2.83 13.01 -3.01
C ILE A 18 2.06 11.70 -3.18
N ASP A 19 2.81 10.64 -3.42
CA ASP A 19 2.30 9.28 -3.44
C ASP A 19 2.68 8.60 -2.13
N THR A 20 1.67 8.35 -1.28
CA THR A 20 1.88 7.94 0.11
C THR A 20 2.26 6.47 0.29
N HIS A 21 2.19 5.65 -0.76
CA HIS A 21 2.65 4.27 -0.72
C HIS A 21 2.78 3.63 -2.10
N GLU A 22 3.86 2.90 -2.32
CA GLU A 22 4.09 2.03 -3.48
C GLU A 22 4.89 0.79 -3.10
N HIS A 23 4.76 -0.24 -3.95
CA HIS A 23 5.53 -1.48 -3.88
C HIS A 23 6.40 -1.71 -5.13
N LEU A 24 6.67 -0.64 -5.87
CA LEU A 24 7.45 -0.66 -7.11
C LEU A 24 8.90 -1.16 -6.89
N PRO A 25 9.58 -1.67 -7.94
CA PRO A 25 11.00 -1.94 -7.86
C PRO A 25 11.79 -0.70 -7.40
N PRO A 26 12.73 -0.81 -6.43
CA PRO A 26 13.44 0.35 -5.88
C PRO A 26 14.31 1.09 -6.90
N PHE A 27 14.65 0.43 -8.01
CA PHE A 27 15.32 1.01 -9.16
C PHE A 27 14.73 0.47 -10.46
N GLU A 28 14.65 1.29 -11.50
CA GLU A 28 14.07 0.91 -12.79
C GLU A 28 14.74 -0.31 -13.45
N HIS A 29 16.06 -0.46 -13.27
CA HIS A 29 16.80 -1.60 -13.82
C HIS A 29 16.42 -2.94 -13.17
N LEU A 30 15.73 -2.92 -12.03
CA LEU A 30 15.19 -4.10 -11.35
C LEU A 30 13.79 -4.50 -11.83
N ARG A 31 13.12 -3.69 -12.67
CA ARG A 31 11.86 -4.08 -13.33
C ARG A 31 12.08 -5.35 -14.15
N GLU A 32 11.22 -6.35 -13.98
CA GLU A 32 11.28 -7.63 -14.70
C GLU A 32 11.37 -7.41 -16.22
N LYS A 33 12.30 -8.12 -16.87
CA LYS A 33 12.53 -8.02 -18.32
C LYS A 33 11.98 -9.20 -19.10
N ASP A 34 11.84 -10.35 -18.45
CA ASP A 34 11.21 -11.54 -19.03
C ASP A 34 9.72 -11.54 -18.73
N THR A 35 8.99 -10.63 -19.38
CA THR A 35 7.57 -10.41 -19.12
C THR A 35 6.83 -9.96 -20.37
N ASP A 36 5.51 -9.92 -20.31
CA ASP A 36 4.62 -9.34 -21.30
C ASP A 36 3.52 -8.53 -20.61
N VAL A 37 2.73 -7.79 -21.39
CA VAL A 37 1.74 -6.86 -20.82
C VAL A 37 0.71 -7.58 -19.94
N LEU A 38 0.33 -8.82 -20.26
CA LEU A 38 -0.65 -9.56 -19.45
C LEU A 38 0.00 -10.10 -18.17
N LYS A 39 1.23 -10.63 -18.26
CA LYS A 39 1.97 -11.06 -17.07
C LYS A 39 2.20 -9.89 -16.10
N GLU A 40 2.60 -8.71 -16.57
CA GLU A 40 2.81 -7.56 -15.68
C GLU A 40 1.47 -7.05 -15.10
N TYR A 41 0.42 -6.90 -15.93
CA TYR A 41 -0.83 -6.27 -15.49
C TYR A 41 -1.71 -7.19 -14.63
N LEU A 42 -1.54 -8.51 -14.75
CA LEU A 42 -2.23 -9.50 -13.93
C LEU A 42 -1.39 -9.99 -12.75
N ALA A 43 -0.19 -9.44 -12.53
CA ALA A 43 0.60 -9.71 -11.34
C ALA A 43 -0.06 -9.17 -10.05
N HIS A 44 -1.08 -8.31 -10.17
CA HIS A 44 -1.72 -7.62 -9.06
C HIS A 44 -3.25 -7.49 -9.26
N TYR A 45 -3.87 -6.56 -8.54
CA TYR A 45 -5.31 -6.33 -8.38
C TYR A 45 -6.29 -6.84 -9.44
N LEU A 46 -6.10 -6.58 -10.74
CA LEU A 46 -7.08 -7.01 -11.75
C LEU A 46 -7.24 -8.54 -11.77
N SER A 47 -6.18 -9.31 -11.52
CA SER A 47 -6.28 -10.77 -11.47
C SER A 47 -7.27 -11.24 -10.41
N CYS A 48 -7.39 -10.54 -9.28
CA CYS A 48 -8.37 -10.84 -8.24
C CYS A 48 -9.82 -10.71 -8.74
N ASP A 49 -10.11 -9.71 -9.58
CA ASP A 49 -11.43 -9.58 -10.21
C ASP A 49 -11.66 -10.71 -11.20
N LEU A 50 -10.65 -11.09 -11.99
CA LEU A 50 -10.78 -12.19 -12.96
C LEU A 50 -11.07 -13.52 -12.27
N VAL A 51 -10.35 -13.83 -11.20
CA VAL A 51 -10.57 -15.04 -10.37
C VAL A 51 -11.94 -15.00 -9.72
N SER A 52 -12.37 -13.85 -9.18
CA SER A 52 -13.73 -13.68 -8.64
C SER A 52 -14.82 -13.86 -9.70
N ALA A 53 -14.53 -13.48 -10.95
CA ALA A 53 -15.42 -13.71 -12.10
C ALA A 53 -15.40 -15.18 -12.60
N GLY A 54 -14.51 -16.02 -12.08
CA GLY A 54 -14.47 -17.46 -12.35
C GLY A 54 -13.24 -17.96 -13.11
N LEU A 55 -12.20 -17.13 -13.33
CA LEU A 55 -10.94 -17.58 -13.92
C LEU A 55 -10.33 -18.67 -13.03
N ARG A 56 -10.06 -19.84 -13.63
CA ARG A 56 -9.46 -20.97 -12.92
C ARG A 56 -7.99 -20.69 -12.64
N GLN A 57 -7.52 -21.14 -11.47
CA GLN A 57 -6.12 -21.03 -11.07
C GLN A 57 -5.15 -21.62 -12.12
N ASP A 58 -5.46 -22.81 -12.66
CA ASP A 58 -4.64 -23.45 -13.70
C ASP A 58 -4.47 -22.58 -14.97
N ASP A 59 -5.49 -21.77 -15.31
CA ASP A 59 -5.45 -20.91 -16.49
C ASP A 59 -4.75 -19.59 -16.18
N TYR A 60 -4.92 -19.06 -14.96
CA TYR A 60 -4.15 -17.93 -14.47
C TYR A 60 -2.64 -18.24 -14.47
N GLU A 61 -2.23 -19.41 -13.96
CA GLU A 61 -0.83 -19.84 -13.96
C GLU A 61 -0.23 -19.93 -15.37
N LYS A 62 -1.01 -20.37 -16.37
CA LYS A 62 -0.58 -20.37 -17.78
C LYS A 62 -0.40 -18.96 -18.35
N VAL A 63 -1.20 -17.99 -17.89
CA VAL A 63 -1.10 -16.58 -18.31
C VAL A 63 0.14 -15.93 -17.68
N MET A 64 0.47 -16.30 -16.45
CA MET A 64 1.67 -15.81 -15.74
C MET A 64 2.98 -16.44 -16.23
N ASP A 65 2.92 -17.56 -16.96
CA ASP A 65 4.06 -18.20 -17.62
C ASP A 65 4.34 -17.58 -19.01
N ASN A 66 5.59 -17.47 -19.44
CA ASN A 66 6.00 -16.91 -20.75
C ASN A 66 5.95 -17.92 -21.91
N LYS A 67 5.34 -19.10 -21.74
CA LYS A 67 5.24 -20.14 -22.79
C LYS A 67 4.22 -19.87 -23.89
N LEU A 68 3.12 -19.18 -23.56
CA LEU A 68 2.04 -18.89 -24.51
C LEU A 68 2.28 -17.56 -25.22
N SER A 69 1.84 -17.45 -26.48
CA SER A 69 1.78 -16.15 -27.15
C SER A 69 0.77 -15.23 -26.47
N ILE A 70 0.93 -13.91 -26.65
CA ILE A 70 0.05 -12.93 -26.01
C ILE A 70 -1.43 -13.13 -26.37
N MET A 71 -1.73 -13.52 -27.62
CA MET A 71 -3.08 -13.78 -28.08
C MET A 71 -3.67 -15.06 -27.47
N GLU A 72 -2.85 -16.09 -27.26
CA GLU A 72 -3.27 -17.31 -26.56
C GLU A 72 -3.58 -17.02 -25.08
N LYS A 73 -2.75 -16.22 -24.42
CA LYS A 73 -3.02 -15.73 -23.06
C LYS A 73 -4.31 -14.91 -23.00
N TRP A 74 -4.49 -13.98 -23.94
CA TRP A 74 -5.68 -13.13 -24.01
C TRP A 74 -6.96 -13.96 -24.07
N LYS A 75 -7.02 -14.99 -24.92
CA LYS A 75 -8.19 -15.87 -25.04
C LYS A 75 -8.57 -16.59 -23.75
N LEU A 76 -7.61 -16.85 -22.87
CA LEU A 76 -7.88 -17.46 -21.56
C LEU A 76 -8.58 -16.48 -20.61
N VAL A 77 -8.23 -15.20 -20.68
CA VAL A 77 -8.70 -14.17 -19.73
C VAL A 77 -9.88 -13.35 -20.26
N GLU A 78 -10.06 -13.26 -21.59
CA GLU A 78 -11.02 -12.37 -22.25
C GLU A 78 -12.43 -12.40 -21.66
N PRO A 79 -13.07 -13.58 -21.44
CA PRO A 79 -14.42 -13.60 -20.88
C PRO A 79 -14.50 -12.97 -19.48
N TYR A 80 -13.49 -13.22 -18.64
CA TYR A 80 -13.42 -12.71 -17.27
C TYR A 80 -13.03 -11.23 -17.26
N TRP A 81 -12.17 -10.82 -18.20
CA TRP A 81 -11.81 -9.42 -18.39
C TRP A 81 -13.05 -8.59 -18.74
N ASP A 82 -13.90 -9.12 -19.63
CA ASP A 82 -15.13 -8.42 -20.01
C ASP A 82 -16.14 -8.33 -18.87
N TYR A 83 -16.25 -9.35 -18.00
CA TYR A 83 -17.04 -9.23 -16.76
C TYR A 83 -16.51 -8.16 -15.81
N SER A 84 -15.19 -7.99 -15.76
CA SER A 84 -14.52 -7.06 -14.86
C SER A 84 -14.29 -5.67 -15.47
N ARG A 85 -14.66 -5.43 -16.73
CA ARG A 85 -14.29 -4.20 -17.47
C ARG A 85 -14.76 -2.90 -16.82
N ASN A 86 -15.82 -2.95 -16.02
CA ASN A 86 -16.35 -1.78 -15.33
C ASN A 86 -15.81 -1.58 -13.91
N THR A 87 -15.02 -2.52 -13.37
CA THR A 87 -14.38 -2.38 -12.07
C THR A 87 -13.31 -1.28 -12.11
N GLY A 88 -12.92 -0.78 -10.94
CA GLY A 88 -11.89 0.26 -10.86
C GLY A 88 -10.54 -0.21 -11.40
N TYR A 89 -10.18 -1.47 -11.19
CA TYR A 89 -8.92 -2.05 -11.71
C TYR A 89 -8.87 -2.09 -13.23
N ALA A 90 -9.91 -2.61 -13.89
CA ALA A 90 -9.92 -2.68 -15.36
C ALA A 90 -9.95 -1.29 -15.99
N ARG A 91 -10.75 -0.37 -15.43
CA ARG A 91 -10.80 1.03 -15.88
C ARG A 91 -9.46 1.73 -15.73
N SER A 92 -8.76 1.50 -14.62
CA SER A 92 -7.41 2.03 -14.38
C SER A 92 -6.46 1.59 -15.49
N LEU A 93 -6.46 0.30 -15.84
CA LEU A 93 -5.57 -0.23 -16.87
C LEU A 93 -5.91 0.26 -18.28
N ASP A 94 -7.20 0.36 -18.64
CA ASP A 94 -7.61 0.98 -19.92
C ASP A 94 -7.12 2.44 -20.01
N ILE A 95 -7.20 3.21 -18.92
CA ILE A 95 -6.66 4.57 -18.86
C ILE A 95 -5.13 4.58 -18.98
N ALA A 96 -4.44 3.69 -18.28
CA ALA A 96 -2.99 3.59 -18.31
C ALA A 96 -2.48 3.33 -19.73
N VAL A 97 -3.08 2.38 -20.46
CA VAL A 97 -2.65 2.06 -21.83
C VAL A 97 -2.97 3.17 -22.82
N ARG A 98 -4.08 3.89 -22.62
CA ARG A 98 -4.42 5.06 -23.42
C ARG A 98 -3.39 6.17 -23.23
N GLU A 99 -3.02 6.45 -21.99
CA GLU A 99 -2.07 7.51 -21.66
C GLU A 99 -0.63 7.18 -22.05
N LEU A 100 -0.21 5.93 -21.91
CA LEU A 100 1.17 5.51 -22.13
C LEU A 100 1.46 5.09 -23.58
N TYR A 101 0.47 4.49 -24.24
CA TYR A 101 0.63 3.80 -25.52
C TYR A 101 -0.34 4.29 -26.61
N GLY A 102 -1.29 5.18 -26.29
CA GLY A 102 -2.27 5.70 -27.25
C GLY A 102 -3.23 4.62 -27.75
N ILE A 103 -3.51 3.61 -26.93
CA ILE A 103 -4.43 2.52 -27.23
C ILE A 103 -5.69 2.70 -26.37
N ASP A 104 -6.86 2.80 -27.00
CA ASP A 104 -8.09 3.20 -26.32
C ASP A 104 -8.58 2.19 -25.27
N LYS A 105 -8.36 0.89 -25.52
CA LYS A 105 -8.82 -0.20 -24.65
C LYS A 105 -7.99 -1.46 -24.81
N ILE A 106 -7.93 -2.27 -23.76
CA ILE A 106 -7.35 -3.62 -23.78
C ILE A 106 -8.42 -4.61 -24.26
N CYS A 107 -8.22 -5.17 -25.45
CA CYS A 107 -9.07 -6.22 -26.04
C CYS A 107 -8.31 -7.05 -27.07
N GLY A 108 -8.94 -8.09 -27.62
CA GLY A 108 -8.33 -8.96 -28.63
C GLY A 108 -7.80 -8.19 -29.85
N ASP A 109 -8.50 -7.15 -30.30
CA ASP A 109 -8.07 -6.35 -31.46
C ASP A 109 -6.80 -5.51 -31.20
N THR A 110 -6.48 -5.22 -29.93
CA THR A 110 -5.39 -4.30 -29.55
C THR A 110 -4.24 -4.98 -28.82
N ILE A 111 -4.42 -6.21 -28.32
CA ILE A 111 -3.48 -6.84 -27.39
C ILE A 111 -2.09 -7.07 -27.98
N GLU A 112 -1.98 -7.38 -29.27
CA GLU A 112 -0.68 -7.58 -29.93
C GLU A 112 0.09 -6.27 -30.11
N GLU A 113 -0.60 -5.21 -30.54
CA GLU A 113 -0.01 -3.87 -30.64
C GLU A 113 0.39 -3.33 -29.27
N LEU A 114 -0.48 -3.50 -28.28
CA LEU A 114 -0.23 -3.13 -26.90
C LEU A 114 1.01 -3.83 -26.36
N ASN A 115 1.10 -5.15 -26.52
CA ASN A 115 2.26 -5.89 -26.06
C ASN A 115 3.55 -5.41 -26.72
N LYS A 116 3.54 -5.12 -28.03
CA LYS A 116 4.71 -4.56 -28.71
C LYS A 116 5.16 -3.22 -28.09
N LYS A 117 4.23 -2.29 -27.86
CA LYS A 117 4.52 -0.99 -27.24
C LYS A 117 4.97 -1.12 -25.79
N PHE A 118 4.39 -2.07 -25.06
CA PHE A 118 4.80 -2.43 -23.71
C PHE A 118 6.23 -2.97 -23.67
N GLN A 119 6.62 -3.87 -24.57
CA GLN A 119 8.00 -4.38 -24.65
C GLN A 119 9.00 -3.26 -24.89
N ASP A 120 8.66 -2.29 -25.74
CA ASP A 120 9.49 -1.10 -25.96
C ASP A 120 9.65 -0.24 -24.69
N SER A 121 8.67 -0.26 -23.77
CA SER A 121 8.71 0.43 -22.48
C SER A 121 9.72 -0.16 -21.48
N LEU A 122 10.23 -1.37 -21.71
CA LEU A 122 11.20 -2.01 -20.81
C LEU A 122 12.58 -1.33 -20.87
N LYS A 123 12.80 -0.46 -21.87
CA LYS A 123 13.99 0.38 -22.01
C LYS A 123 14.04 1.46 -20.91
N PRO A 124 15.24 1.90 -20.47
CA PRO A 124 15.37 2.91 -19.43
C PRO A 124 14.64 4.23 -19.73
N GLY A 125 14.15 4.90 -18.68
CA GLY A 125 13.44 6.18 -18.76
C GLY A 125 11.92 6.09 -18.60
N HIS A 126 11.37 4.88 -18.53
CA HIS A 126 9.94 4.65 -18.39
C HIS A 126 9.43 5.00 -16.98
N PHE A 127 10.22 4.76 -15.92
CA PHE A 127 9.87 5.21 -14.56
C PHE A 127 9.67 6.72 -14.50
N LYS A 128 10.59 7.49 -15.12
CA LYS A 128 10.47 8.96 -15.19
C LYS A 128 9.23 9.38 -15.99
N LYS A 129 8.97 8.74 -17.14
CA LYS A 129 7.79 8.98 -17.97
C LYS A 129 6.50 8.79 -17.17
N VAL A 130 6.38 7.67 -16.46
CA VAL A 130 5.19 7.35 -15.65
C VAL A 130 5.09 8.28 -14.46
N LEU A 131 6.06 8.27 -13.55
CA LEU A 131 5.94 8.91 -12.23
C LEU A 131 6.03 10.43 -12.33
N LYS A 132 6.98 10.97 -13.11
CA LYS A 132 7.22 12.42 -13.16
C LYS A 132 6.41 13.11 -14.25
N GLU A 133 6.45 12.59 -15.47
CA GLU A 133 5.88 13.30 -16.63
C GLU A 133 4.37 13.14 -16.74
N LYS A 134 3.86 11.91 -16.57
CA LYS A 134 2.42 11.61 -16.68
C LYS A 134 1.68 11.80 -15.36
N SER A 135 2.20 11.26 -14.27
CA SER A 135 1.53 11.28 -12.97
C SER A 135 1.81 12.52 -12.13
N LYS A 136 2.86 13.30 -12.45
CA LYS A 136 3.34 14.47 -11.68
C LYS A 136 3.57 14.14 -10.18
N ILE A 137 4.16 13.00 -9.90
CA ILE A 137 4.51 12.56 -8.54
C ILE A 137 5.85 13.18 -8.14
N LYS A 138 5.85 13.97 -7.07
CA LYS A 138 7.07 14.57 -6.51
C LYS A 138 7.97 13.49 -5.93
N ILE A 139 7.44 12.67 -5.04
CA ILE A 139 8.08 11.48 -4.47
C ILE A 139 7.00 10.42 -4.16
N SER A 140 7.42 9.15 -4.15
CA SER A 140 6.61 8.02 -3.70
C SER A 140 7.21 7.43 -2.43
N LEU A 141 6.37 7.08 -1.45
CA LEU A 141 6.81 6.35 -0.28
C LEU A 141 6.89 4.86 -0.61
N LEU A 142 8.10 4.29 -0.55
CA LEU A 142 8.36 2.95 -1.04
C LEU A 142 8.42 1.93 0.09
N HIS A 143 7.60 0.90 0.00
CA HIS A 143 7.78 -0.36 0.71
C HIS A 143 8.13 -1.44 -0.33
N ALA A 144 9.42 -1.60 -0.62
CA ALA A 144 9.85 -2.61 -1.58
C ALA A 144 9.54 -4.03 -1.06
N LEU A 145 8.77 -4.80 -1.84
CA LEU A 145 8.50 -6.20 -1.53
C LEU A 145 9.66 -7.06 -2.03
N LEU A 146 10.14 -7.94 -1.15
CA LEU A 146 11.15 -8.93 -1.48
C LEU A 146 10.55 -10.32 -1.32
N PHE A 147 10.85 -11.20 -2.26
CA PHE A 147 10.32 -12.56 -2.26
C PHE A 147 11.47 -13.57 -2.17
N GLU A 148 11.36 -14.50 -1.22
CA GLU A 148 12.22 -15.68 -1.12
C GLU A 148 11.34 -16.92 -1.06
N ASN A 149 11.52 -17.86 -1.99
CA ASN A 149 10.68 -19.06 -2.12
C ASN A 149 9.17 -18.75 -2.09
N GLU A 150 8.75 -17.77 -2.92
CA GLU A 150 7.35 -17.32 -3.06
C GLU A 150 6.74 -16.69 -1.78
N LYS A 151 7.55 -16.38 -0.78
CA LYS A 151 7.11 -15.69 0.44
C LYS A 151 7.68 -14.29 0.52
N ILE A 152 6.85 -13.35 0.95
CA ILE A 152 7.30 -12.00 1.29
C ILE A 152 8.26 -12.10 2.46
N VAL A 153 9.41 -11.46 2.31
CA VAL A 153 10.43 -11.35 3.33
C VAL A 153 10.75 -9.89 3.60
N PHE A 154 10.96 -9.56 4.88
CA PHE A 154 11.24 -8.19 5.30
C PHE A 154 12.75 -7.99 5.40
N ASP A 155 13.32 -7.27 4.41
CA ASP A 155 14.73 -6.83 4.49
C ASP A 155 14.87 -5.44 5.11
N SER A 156 15.95 -5.26 5.85
CA SER A 156 16.37 -3.97 6.43
C SER A 156 17.23 -3.15 5.46
N LYS A 157 17.59 -3.68 4.29
CA LYS A 157 18.30 -2.96 3.24
C LYS A 157 17.30 -2.13 2.45
N LEU A 158 17.33 -0.83 2.69
CA LEU A 158 16.38 0.14 2.14
C LEU A 158 17.06 0.98 1.05
N GLU A 159 17.69 0.33 0.09
CA GLU A 159 18.27 1.02 -1.08
C GLU A 159 17.18 1.35 -2.09
N CYS A 160 17.12 2.59 -2.56
CA CYS A 160 16.19 3.03 -3.58
C CYS A 160 16.72 4.23 -4.37
N ASP A 161 16.11 4.53 -5.51
CA ASP A 161 16.33 5.78 -6.22
C ASP A 161 15.76 6.96 -5.41
N HIS A 162 16.63 7.74 -4.78
CA HIS A 162 16.23 8.88 -3.95
C HIS A 162 15.68 10.09 -4.73
N ASP A 163 15.75 10.12 -6.06
CA ASP A 163 15.04 11.14 -6.84
C ASP A 163 13.53 10.81 -6.98
N ILE A 164 13.15 9.58 -6.65
CA ILE A 164 11.80 9.05 -6.80
C ILE A 164 11.21 8.64 -5.45
N PHE A 165 11.99 7.97 -4.60
CA PHE A 165 11.47 7.21 -3.47
C PHE A 165 12.00 7.67 -2.09
N ARG A 166 11.16 7.50 -1.08
CA ARG A 166 11.53 7.53 0.35
C ARG A 166 11.03 6.25 1.01
N ASN A 167 11.87 5.54 1.74
CA ASN A 167 11.48 4.23 2.24
C ASN A 167 10.50 4.28 3.41
N VAL A 168 9.62 3.28 3.45
CA VAL A 168 8.75 2.92 4.57
C VAL A 168 9.23 1.57 5.11
N TYR A 169 9.44 1.48 6.42
CA TYR A 169 9.95 0.25 7.04
C TYR A 169 8.81 -0.64 7.57
N PRO A 170 8.65 -1.87 7.06
CA PRO A 170 7.65 -2.81 7.55
C PRO A 170 8.08 -3.40 8.91
N ILE A 171 7.22 -3.28 9.92
CA ILE A 171 7.48 -3.83 11.26
C ILE A 171 6.91 -5.24 11.47
N ASP A 172 6.23 -5.79 10.46
CA ASP A 172 5.55 -7.08 10.51
C ASP A 172 6.49 -8.22 10.93
N GLY A 173 7.71 -8.27 10.38
CA GLY A 173 8.67 -9.34 10.66
C GLY A 173 9.14 -9.41 12.12
N ILE A 174 9.24 -8.27 12.81
CA ILE A 174 9.65 -8.24 14.23
C ILE A 174 8.44 -8.50 15.16
N VAL A 175 7.25 -8.03 14.78
CA VAL A 175 6.02 -8.22 15.57
C VAL A 175 5.47 -9.63 15.42
N PHE A 176 5.50 -10.21 14.22
CA PHE A 176 4.94 -11.52 13.87
C PHE A 176 5.99 -12.36 13.11
N PRO A 177 7.06 -12.83 13.77
CA PRO A 177 7.94 -13.84 13.17
C PRO A 177 7.16 -15.16 13.03
N GLN A 178 7.16 -15.75 11.83
CA GLN A 178 6.39 -16.96 11.52
C GLN A 178 7.22 -18.22 11.52
N MET A 179 8.52 -18.10 11.25
CA MET A 179 9.44 -19.22 11.10
C MET A 179 10.78 -18.92 11.79
N GLY A 180 11.55 -19.97 12.09
CA GLY A 180 12.91 -19.81 12.61
C GLY A 180 13.81 -18.98 11.70
N ASP A 181 13.61 -19.06 10.38
CA ASP A 181 14.32 -18.25 9.39
C ASP A 181 14.07 -16.75 9.55
N ASP A 182 12.90 -16.34 10.06
CA ASP A 182 12.61 -14.92 10.36
C ASP A 182 13.49 -14.43 11.52
N ILE A 183 13.66 -15.26 12.56
CA ILE A 183 14.55 -14.94 13.68
C ILE A 183 16.00 -14.85 13.19
N LEU A 184 16.46 -15.80 12.37
CA LEU A 184 17.81 -15.75 11.80
C LEU A 184 18.03 -14.49 10.95
N ARG A 185 17.01 -14.05 10.22
CA ARG A 185 17.04 -12.80 9.43
C ARG A 185 17.15 -11.59 10.35
N ILE A 186 16.38 -11.54 11.43
CA ILE A 186 16.44 -10.48 12.44
C ILE A 186 17.83 -10.45 13.09
N GLU A 187 18.42 -11.60 13.45
CA GLU A 187 19.78 -11.68 14.00
C GLU A 187 20.81 -11.11 13.01
N LYS A 188 20.72 -11.52 11.73
CA LYS A 188 21.63 -11.07 10.68
C LYS A 188 21.55 -9.56 10.42
N GLN A 189 20.34 -9.00 10.41
CA GLN A 189 20.11 -7.58 10.10
C GLN A 189 20.40 -6.66 11.28
N SER A 190 20.09 -7.10 12.50
CA SER A 190 20.39 -6.34 13.72
C SER A 190 21.87 -6.48 14.13
N GLY A 191 22.51 -7.60 13.79
CA GLY A 191 23.83 -7.97 14.29
C GLY A 191 23.80 -8.53 15.72
N ILE A 192 22.61 -8.81 16.26
CA ILE A 192 22.41 -9.31 17.63
C ILE A 192 22.07 -10.80 17.55
N THR A 193 22.77 -11.63 18.32
CA THR A 193 22.38 -13.04 18.49
C THR A 193 21.26 -13.09 19.52
N ILE A 194 20.10 -13.62 19.12
CA ILE A 194 18.90 -13.65 19.95
C ILE A 194 18.95 -14.94 20.79
N CYS A 195 19.20 -14.76 22.09
CA CYS A 195 19.25 -15.81 23.12
C CYS A 195 18.26 -15.58 24.27
N SER A 196 17.64 -14.40 24.32
CA SER A 196 16.72 -13.96 25.37
C SER A 196 15.70 -12.97 24.81
N PHE A 197 14.66 -12.68 25.59
CA PHE A 197 13.66 -11.71 25.17
C PHE A 197 14.22 -10.29 25.11
N ASP A 198 15.18 -9.96 25.98
CA ASP A 198 15.86 -8.66 25.94
C ASP A 198 16.66 -8.49 24.64
N ASP A 199 17.33 -9.55 24.15
CA ASP A 199 18.02 -9.51 22.85
C ASP A 199 17.05 -9.24 21.70
N MET A 200 15.82 -9.78 21.77
CA MET A 200 14.79 -9.54 20.77
C MET A 200 14.29 -8.08 20.77
N LEU A 201 14.13 -7.51 21.97
CA LEU A 201 13.77 -6.10 22.13
C LEU A 201 14.89 -5.17 21.65
N GLU A 202 16.15 -5.49 21.97
CA GLU A 202 17.31 -4.76 21.48
C GLU A 202 17.42 -4.87 19.96
N ALA A 203 17.19 -6.05 19.38
CA ALA A 203 17.15 -6.25 17.94
C ALA A 203 16.08 -5.39 17.26
N GLY A 204 14.87 -5.33 17.81
CA GLY A 204 13.80 -4.46 17.30
C GLY A 204 14.18 -2.98 17.29
N GLU A 205 14.79 -2.48 18.37
CA GLU A 205 15.28 -1.09 18.43
C GLU A 205 16.41 -0.85 17.42
N LYS A 206 17.35 -1.79 17.32
CA LYS A 206 18.49 -1.70 16.39
C LYS A 206 18.04 -1.68 14.94
N LEU A 207 17.07 -2.50 14.56
CA LEU A 207 16.51 -2.54 13.22
C LEU A 207 15.84 -1.21 12.85
N LEU A 208 15.05 -0.67 13.77
CA LEU A 208 14.42 0.65 13.57
C LEU A 208 15.48 1.75 13.41
N ASP A 209 16.51 1.76 14.25
CA ASP A 209 17.61 2.73 14.16
C ASP A 209 18.37 2.61 12.84
N ASN A 210 18.59 1.39 12.36
CA ASN A 210 19.23 1.13 11.07
C ASN A 210 18.36 1.59 9.90
N ALA A 211 17.04 1.40 9.97
CA ALA A 211 16.09 1.86 8.96
C ALA A 211 16.08 3.40 8.88
N LEU A 212 16.03 4.08 10.03
CA LEU A 212 16.07 5.55 10.09
C LEU A 212 17.39 6.12 9.55
N LYS A 213 18.53 5.48 9.83
CA LYS A 213 19.84 5.86 9.25
C LYS A 213 19.87 5.72 7.73
N GLN A 214 19.09 4.81 7.18
CA GLN A 214 18.91 4.61 5.74
C GLN A 214 17.82 5.52 5.13
N GLY A 215 17.28 6.46 5.91
CA GLY A 215 16.37 7.48 5.40
C GLY A 215 14.89 7.07 5.39
N THR A 216 14.50 6.02 6.14
CA THR A 216 13.08 5.71 6.35
C THR A 216 12.31 6.91 6.88
N VAL A 217 11.12 7.15 6.34
CA VAL A 217 10.25 8.27 6.73
C VAL A 217 9.02 7.84 7.52
N ALA A 218 8.61 6.58 7.41
CA ALA A 218 7.45 6.02 8.09
C ALA A 218 7.61 4.52 8.35
N LEU A 219 6.74 3.97 9.20
CA LEU A 219 6.61 2.54 9.45
C LEU A 219 5.37 2.00 8.76
N LYS A 220 5.32 0.69 8.48
CA LYS A 220 4.15 0.01 7.94
C LYS A 220 3.83 -1.24 8.74
N SER A 221 2.54 -1.47 8.97
CA SER A 221 2.00 -2.75 9.43
C SER A 221 0.95 -3.25 8.45
N ALA A 222 1.17 -4.45 7.90
CA ALA A 222 0.23 -5.21 7.08
C ALA A 222 -0.34 -6.44 7.83
N LEU A 223 -0.20 -6.48 9.16
CA LEU A 223 -0.54 -7.67 9.96
C LEU A 223 -2.04 -8.03 9.96
N ALA A 224 -2.90 -7.17 9.44
CA ALA A 224 -4.32 -7.46 9.22
C ALA A 224 -4.53 -8.72 8.36
N TYR A 225 -3.62 -9.03 7.43
CA TYR A 225 -3.66 -10.28 6.63
C TYR A 225 -3.50 -11.54 7.47
N GLN A 226 -2.90 -11.45 8.65
CA GLN A 226 -2.47 -12.60 9.45
C GLN A 226 -3.20 -12.70 10.78
N ARG A 227 -3.67 -11.59 11.32
CA ARG A 227 -4.35 -11.50 12.63
C ARG A 227 -5.26 -10.28 12.72
N THR A 228 -6.13 -10.29 13.73
CA THR A 228 -6.88 -9.10 14.14
C THR A 228 -5.95 -7.95 14.53
N LEU A 229 -6.33 -6.72 14.15
CA LEU A 229 -5.66 -5.48 14.53
C LEU A 229 -5.86 -5.07 16.00
N HIS A 230 -6.57 -5.88 16.79
CA HIS A 230 -6.64 -5.68 18.23
C HIS A 230 -5.40 -6.29 18.92
N TYR A 231 -4.66 -5.48 19.64
CA TYR A 231 -3.48 -5.87 20.41
C TYR A 231 -3.73 -5.59 21.88
N GLU A 232 -3.79 -6.62 22.72
CA GLU A 232 -4.12 -6.46 24.13
C GLU A 232 -2.89 -6.04 24.94
N ARG A 233 -3.14 -5.37 26.07
CA ARG A 233 -2.07 -5.09 27.01
C ARG A 233 -1.71 -6.37 27.77
N VAL A 234 -0.53 -6.91 27.49
CA VAL A 234 0.00 -8.09 28.18
C VAL A 234 1.23 -7.76 29.01
N THR A 235 1.52 -8.59 30.00
CA THR A 235 2.73 -8.45 30.81
C THR A 235 3.98 -8.88 30.03
N ARG A 236 5.15 -8.37 30.43
CA ARG A 236 6.43 -8.83 29.90
C ARG A 236 6.61 -10.33 30.12
N HIS A 237 6.13 -10.86 31.25
CA HIS A 237 6.24 -12.28 31.59
C HIS A 237 5.48 -13.17 30.59
N GLU A 238 4.20 -12.88 30.32
CA GLU A 238 3.39 -13.65 29.38
C GLU A 238 3.99 -13.65 27.96
N ALA A 239 4.50 -12.50 27.52
CA ALA A 239 5.18 -12.37 26.23
C ALA A 239 6.51 -13.15 26.20
N GLU A 240 7.29 -13.10 27.28
CA GLU A 240 8.56 -13.81 27.41
C GLU A 240 8.36 -15.34 27.49
N GLU A 241 7.30 -15.81 28.15
CA GLU A 241 6.95 -17.23 28.17
C GLU A 241 6.65 -17.75 26.76
N GLU A 242 5.81 -17.06 26.00
CA GLU A 242 5.53 -17.43 24.61
C GLU A 242 6.76 -17.30 23.71
N PHE A 243 7.59 -16.27 23.93
CA PHE A 243 8.86 -16.12 23.24
C PHE A 243 9.82 -17.29 23.50
N ASN A 244 9.88 -17.79 24.75
CA ASN A 244 10.73 -18.92 25.11
C ASN A 244 10.27 -20.23 24.45
N GLU A 245 9.00 -20.35 24.07
CA GLU A 245 8.55 -21.48 23.24
C GLU A 245 9.34 -21.53 21.92
N PHE A 246 9.67 -20.38 21.29
CA PHE A 246 10.48 -20.35 20.07
C PHE A 246 11.83 -21.05 20.21
N PHE A 247 12.52 -20.88 21.34
CA PHE A 247 13.81 -21.52 21.59
C PHE A 247 13.73 -23.02 21.71
N LYS A 248 12.60 -23.55 22.21
CA LYS A 248 12.36 -24.99 22.23
C LYS A 248 12.39 -25.57 20.82
N TYR A 249 11.92 -24.82 19.81
CA TYR A 249 11.92 -25.25 18.41
C TYR A 249 13.22 -24.90 17.65
N LYS A 250 13.84 -23.73 17.90
CA LYS A 250 15.13 -23.33 17.30
C LYS A 250 16.25 -24.33 17.60
N HIS A 251 16.23 -24.93 18.79
CA HIS A 251 17.21 -25.92 19.23
C HIS A 251 16.75 -27.38 19.06
N MET A 252 15.57 -27.63 18.49
CA MET A 252 15.18 -28.98 18.08
C MET A 252 16.07 -29.45 16.92
N GLY A 253 16.46 -30.73 16.93
CA GLY A 253 17.23 -31.33 15.84
C GLY A 253 16.54 -31.13 14.49
N ARG A 254 17.32 -30.84 13.43
CA ARG A 254 16.86 -30.47 12.08
C ARG A 254 16.05 -31.54 11.32
N TYR A 255 15.63 -32.61 11.99
CA TYR A 255 14.88 -33.72 11.40
C TYR A 255 13.37 -33.43 11.31
N LEU A 256 12.84 -32.44 12.07
CA LEU A 256 11.42 -32.07 12.07
C LEU A 256 11.21 -30.63 11.59
N PRO A 257 10.05 -30.30 10.98
CA PRO A 257 9.68 -28.93 10.63
C PRO A 257 9.67 -28.03 11.87
N GLN A 258 10.39 -26.90 11.83
CA GLN A 258 10.41 -25.90 12.90
C GLN A 258 9.26 -24.91 12.71
N VAL A 259 8.05 -25.31 13.11
CA VAL A 259 6.92 -24.37 13.15
C VAL A 259 7.03 -23.56 14.44
N CYS A 260 7.24 -22.24 14.32
CA CYS A 260 7.17 -21.31 15.43
C CYS A 260 5.72 -21.25 15.96
N PRO A 261 5.45 -21.56 17.24
CA PRO A 261 4.14 -21.31 17.82
C PRO A 261 3.86 -19.80 17.80
N ARG A 262 2.69 -19.44 17.27
CA ARG A 262 2.24 -18.04 17.17
C ARG A 262 1.76 -17.57 18.54
N GLY A 263 2.67 -17.07 19.35
CA GLY A 263 2.33 -16.45 20.63
C GLY A 263 1.59 -15.13 20.43
N LYS A 264 0.29 -15.09 20.76
CA LYS A 264 -0.51 -13.85 20.65
C LYS A 264 0.02 -12.79 21.63
N ASN A 265 0.35 -13.17 22.86
CA ASN A 265 0.88 -12.25 23.86
C ASN A 265 2.25 -11.68 23.42
N TYR A 266 3.14 -12.49 22.85
CA TYR A 266 4.38 -11.99 22.26
C TYR A 266 4.11 -10.91 21.21
N GLN A 267 3.22 -11.20 20.25
CA GLN A 267 2.90 -10.26 19.16
C GLN A 267 2.26 -8.97 19.69
N ASP A 268 1.36 -9.08 20.66
CA ASP A 268 0.73 -7.95 21.33
C ASP A 268 1.77 -7.07 22.02
N TYR A 269 2.65 -7.68 22.81
CA TYR A 269 3.73 -6.97 23.46
C TYR A 269 4.66 -6.29 22.47
N MET A 270 5.03 -6.98 21.37
CA MET A 270 5.94 -6.44 20.37
C MET A 270 5.33 -5.28 19.59
N MET A 271 4.05 -5.33 19.25
CA MET A 271 3.35 -4.18 18.66
C MET A 271 3.42 -2.98 19.62
N HIS A 272 3.06 -3.19 20.89
CA HIS A 272 3.16 -2.16 21.93
C HIS A 272 4.59 -1.62 22.09
N TYR A 273 5.62 -2.47 21.96
CA TYR A 273 7.02 -2.09 22.02
C TYR A 273 7.44 -1.22 20.83
N MET A 274 7.10 -1.64 19.60
CA MET A 274 7.39 -0.88 18.39
C MET A 274 6.68 0.49 18.39
N LEU A 275 5.44 0.56 18.87
CA LEU A 275 4.72 1.84 19.01
C LEU A 275 5.35 2.77 20.05
N ARG A 276 5.88 2.24 21.17
CA ARG A 276 6.67 3.05 22.12
C ARG A 276 7.90 3.65 21.45
N LEU A 277 8.61 2.87 20.63
CA LEU A 277 9.78 3.37 19.89
C LEU A 277 9.38 4.40 18.84
N ALA A 278 8.30 4.14 18.10
CA ALA A 278 7.76 5.07 17.11
C ALA A 278 7.40 6.42 17.75
N GLY A 279 6.72 6.43 18.90
CA GLY A 279 6.33 7.64 19.62
C GLY A 279 7.54 8.44 20.11
N LYS A 280 8.56 7.77 20.68
CA LYS A 280 9.82 8.43 21.07
C LYS A 280 10.52 9.12 19.90
N LYS A 281 10.38 8.57 18.70
CA LYS A 281 11.00 9.08 17.47
C LYS A 281 10.03 9.91 16.62
N ARG A 282 8.80 10.13 17.09
CA ARG A 282 7.71 10.87 16.40
C ARG A 282 7.45 10.37 14.98
N LEU A 283 7.43 9.06 14.81
CA LEU A 283 7.21 8.43 13.51
C LEU A 283 5.72 8.24 13.22
N THR A 284 5.41 8.29 11.93
CA THR A 284 4.10 7.92 11.41
C THR A 284 4.11 6.43 11.09
N ILE A 285 3.04 5.72 11.44
CA ILE A 285 2.85 4.32 11.11
C ILE A 285 1.60 4.13 10.26
N GLN A 286 1.80 3.52 9.10
CA GLN A 286 0.78 3.14 8.15
C GLN A 286 0.18 1.79 8.58
N PHE A 287 -1.13 1.73 8.76
CA PHE A 287 -1.84 0.48 9.06
C PHE A 287 -2.73 0.07 7.89
N HIS A 288 -2.52 -1.15 7.39
CA HIS A 288 -3.43 -1.77 6.44
C HIS A 288 -4.80 -2.01 7.09
N THR A 289 -5.86 -1.43 6.54
CA THR A 289 -7.25 -1.62 7.03
C THR A 289 -8.21 -1.84 5.88
N GLY A 290 -9.38 -2.43 6.15
CA GLY A 290 -10.37 -2.75 5.12
C GLY A 290 -9.93 -3.88 4.18
N ILE A 291 -10.27 -3.76 2.90
CA ILE A 291 -10.01 -4.77 1.88
C ILE A 291 -8.53 -5.19 1.86
N GLN A 292 -8.33 -6.47 1.58
CA GLN A 292 -7.06 -7.16 1.54
C GLN A 292 -6.88 -7.73 0.15
N GLU A 293 -5.71 -7.52 -0.44
CA GLU A 293 -5.30 -8.04 -1.74
C GLU A 293 -5.36 -9.57 -1.76
N GLY A 294 -5.65 -10.15 -2.92
CA GLY A 294 -5.84 -11.58 -3.12
C GLY A 294 -7.30 -12.04 -2.97
N ASN A 295 -7.56 -13.26 -3.42
CA ASN A 295 -8.87 -13.89 -3.32
C ASN A 295 -8.98 -14.73 -2.04
N GLY A 296 -9.63 -14.17 -1.02
CA GLY A 296 -9.95 -14.88 0.23
C GLY A 296 -9.11 -14.41 1.42
N ASN A 297 -9.76 -13.70 2.33
CA ASN A 297 -9.19 -13.20 3.58
C ASN A 297 -10.31 -12.99 4.62
N ILE A 298 -9.94 -12.63 5.86
CA ILE A 298 -10.90 -12.34 6.94
C ILE A 298 -11.03 -10.83 7.11
N LEU A 299 -12.04 -10.23 6.47
CA LEU A 299 -12.26 -8.77 6.47
C LEU A 299 -12.36 -8.15 7.87
N SER A 300 -12.93 -8.86 8.85
CA SER A 300 -13.04 -8.33 10.21
C SER A 300 -11.69 -8.20 10.93
N HIS A 301 -10.62 -8.82 10.44
CA HIS A 301 -9.28 -8.62 10.99
C HIS A 301 -8.77 -7.20 10.76
N SER A 302 -9.21 -6.57 9.67
CA SER A 302 -8.76 -5.27 9.20
C SER A 302 -9.75 -4.13 9.53
N ASP A 303 -10.73 -4.38 10.41
CA ASP A 303 -11.64 -3.35 10.91
C ASP A 303 -10.84 -2.26 11.66
N PRO A 304 -10.88 -0.99 11.23
CA PRO A 304 -10.07 0.07 11.83
C PRO A 304 -10.46 0.38 13.28
N SER A 305 -11.67 0.04 13.73
CA SER A 305 -12.10 0.28 15.12
C SER A 305 -11.31 -0.54 16.14
N LEU A 306 -10.73 -1.66 15.72
CA LEU A 306 -9.92 -2.54 16.56
C LEU A 306 -8.63 -1.88 17.07
N LEU A 307 -8.15 -0.85 16.37
CA LEU A 307 -6.96 -0.07 16.72
C LEU A 307 -7.23 1.02 17.78
N SER A 308 -8.48 1.23 18.20
CA SER A 308 -8.86 2.32 19.12
C SER A 308 -8.08 2.29 20.44
N ASN A 309 -7.74 1.10 20.94
CA ASN A 309 -6.93 0.97 22.15
C ASN A 309 -5.50 1.49 21.96
N LEU A 310 -4.92 1.29 20.78
CA LEU A 310 -3.60 1.82 20.43
C LEU A 310 -3.65 3.33 20.25
N PHE A 311 -4.70 3.87 19.62
CA PHE A 311 -4.85 5.32 19.46
C PHE A 311 -4.90 6.04 20.81
N LEU A 312 -5.62 5.48 21.78
CA LEU A 312 -5.72 6.00 23.14
C LEU A 312 -4.39 5.92 23.91
N GLU A 313 -3.64 4.83 23.75
CA GLU A 313 -2.43 4.58 24.53
C GLU A 313 -1.19 5.33 23.97
N TYR A 314 -1.16 5.60 22.68
CA TYR A 314 0.00 6.18 21.98
C TYR A 314 -0.32 7.53 21.32
N PRO A 315 -0.65 8.58 22.08
CA PRO A 315 -1.00 9.89 21.52
C PRO A 315 0.14 10.58 20.76
N ASP A 316 1.40 10.17 21.00
CA ASP A 316 2.60 10.70 20.31
C ASP A 316 2.95 9.97 19.01
N VAL A 317 2.16 8.97 18.61
CA VAL A 317 2.31 8.24 17.34
C VAL A 317 1.24 8.71 16.38
N ASP A 318 1.63 9.12 15.18
CA ASP A 318 0.71 9.41 14.09
C ASP A 318 0.30 8.09 13.41
N PHE A 319 -0.98 7.75 13.47
CA PHE A 319 -1.56 6.56 12.85
C PHE A 319 -2.19 6.92 11.52
N ASP A 320 -1.61 6.42 10.44
CA ASP A 320 -2.08 6.64 9.08
C ASP A 320 -2.85 5.42 8.58
N ILE A 321 -4.16 5.60 8.34
CA ILE A 321 -5.09 4.49 8.14
C ILE A 321 -5.41 4.34 6.65
N PHE A 322 -4.92 3.24 6.08
CA PHE A 322 -4.92 3.02 4.63
C PHE A 322 -6.27 2.63 4.04
N HIS A 323 -6.32 2.77 2.71
CA HIS A 323 -7.34 2.19 1.83
C HIS A 323 -8.74 2.72 2.07
N MET A 324 -8.83 3.92 2.63
CA MET A 324 -10.11 4.47 3.08
C MET A 324 -10.82 3.52 4.09
N SER A 325 -10.09 2.55 4.61
CA SER A 325 -10.59 1.36 5.30
C SER A 325 -11.71 0.61 4.58
N TYR A 326 -11.82 0.63 3.25
CA TYR A 326 -12.98 0.10 2.52
C TYR A 326 -13.39 -1.33 2.99
N PRO A 327 -14.66 -1.59 3.40
CA PRO A 327 -15.84 -0.73 3.32
C PRO A 327 -16.17 0.05 4.62
N TYR A 328 -15.20 0.27 5.52
CA TYR A 328 -15.33 0.96 6.81
C TYR A 328 -15.08 2.48 6.74
N GLN A 329 -15.36 3.14 5.61
CA GLN A 329 -15.00 4.54 5.35
C GLN A 329 -15.64 5.52 6.36
N ASN A 330 -16.85 5.21 6.83
CA ASN A 330 -17.53 6.00 7.86
C ASN A 330 -16.93 5.77 9.27
N VAL A 331 -16.42 4.57 9.54
CA VAL A 331 -15.76 4.25 10.81
C VAL A 331 -14.45 5.02 10.91
N VAL A 332 -13.62 4.99 9.86
CA VAL A 332 -12.35 5.75 9.85
C VAL A 332 -12.58 7.26 9.92
N ALA A 333 -13.67 7.79 9.34
CA ALA A 333 -14.07 9.19 9.51
C ALA A 333 -14.32 9.54 10.98
N ALA A 334 -15.08 8.70 11.69
CA ALA A 334 -15.37 8.90 13.11
C ALA A 334 -14.08 8.80 13.95
N LEU A 335 -13.21 7.83 13.67
CA LEU A 335 -11.92 7.68 14.34
C LEU A 335 -11.03 8.92 14.15
N ALA A 336 -10.86 9.39 12.90
CA ALA A 336 -10.09 10.59 12.61
C ALA A 336 -10.69 11.86 13.24
N LYS A 337 -11.99 11.90 13.48
CA LYS A 337 -12.66 12.99 14.21
C LYS A 337 -12.44 12.92 15.72
N MET A 338 -12.43 11.71 16.30
CA MET A 338 -12.28 11.49 17.74
C MET A 338 -10.83 11.60 18.21
N PHE A 339 -9.86 11.17 17.40
CA PHE A 339 -8.47 11.02 17.80
C PHE A 339 -7.56 12.01 17.05
N PRO A 340 -6.87 12.93 17.73
CA PRO A 340 -5.97 13.89 17.09
C PRO A 340 -4.88 13.25 16.22
N ASN A 341 -4.40 12.08 16.61
CA ASN A 341 -3.30 11.34 16.01
C ASN A 341 -3.71 10.29 14.96
N VAL A 342 -4.96 10.29 14.49
CA VAL A 342 -5.46 9.34 13.46
C VAL A 342 -5.72 10.06 12.13
N PHE A 343 -5.08 9.61 11.06
CA PHE A 343 -5.12 10.19 9.72
C PHE A 343 -5.75 9.20 8.74
N ILE A 344 -6.39 9.73 7.70
CA ILE A 344 -7.05 8.94 6.65
C ILE A 344 -6.17 8.98 5.41
N ASP A 345 -5.85 7.80 4.87
CA ASP A 345 -5.11 7.67 3.62
C ASP A 345 -5.96 6.93 2.58
N MET A 346 -6.12 7.55 1.41
CA MET A 346 -6.81 7.00 0.24
C MET A 346 -5.90 6.18 -0.67
N CYS A 347 -4.71 5.79 -0.21
CA CYS A 347 -3.85 4.79 -0.83
C CYS A 347 -4.67 3.59 -1.32
N TRP A 348 -4.53 3.18 -2.58
CA TRP A 348 -5.33 2.13 -3.27
C TRP A 348 -6.83 2.43 -3.49
N ALA A 349 -7.43 3.35 -2.73
CA ALA A 349 -8.89 3.51 -2.62
C ALA A 349 -9.60 3.74 -3.95
N HIS A 350 -9.02 4.59 -4.81
CA HIS A 350 -9.66 5.09 -6.02
C HIS A 350 -9.90 4.02 -7.09
N ILE A 351 -9.18 2.91 -7.04
CA ILE A 351 -9.35 1.78 -7.96
C ILE A 351 -9.99 0.56 -7.28
N ILE A 352 -10.05 0.50 -5.95
CA ILE A 352 -10.93 -0.43 -5.22
C ILE A 352 -12.39 -0.12 -5.59
N SER A 353 -12.80 1.13 -5.37
CA SER A 353 -14.13 1.62 -5.73
C SER A 353 -14.08 3.12 -6.03
N PRO A 354 -14.07 3.51 -7.32
CA PRO A 354 -14.08 4.93 -7.71
C PRO A 354 -15.30 5.67 -7.15
N GLY A 355 -16.47 5.01 -7.13
CA GLY A 355 -17.71 5.58 -6.63
C GLY A 355 -17.63 5.87 -5.13
N ASP A 356 -17.28 4.87 -4.32
CA ASP A 356 -17.16 5.05 -2.87
C ASP A 356 -16.05 6.04 -2.50
N SER A 357 -14.99 6.14 -3.30
CA SER A 357 -13.94 7.14 -3.08
C SER A 357 -14.45 8.58 -3.23
N ILE A 358 -15.29 8.84 -4.24
CA ILE A 358 -15.93 10.15 -4.42
C ILE A 358 -16.83 10.45 -3.21
N ASP A 359 -17.63 9.45 -2.86
CA ASP A 359 -18.66 9.54 -1.84
C ASP A 359 -18.07 9.69 -0.43
N ALA A 360 -16.96 9.01 -0.14
CA ALA A 360 -16.25 9.11 1.13
C ALA A 360 -15.56 10.47 1.28
N LEU A 361 -14.80 10.91 0.28
CA LEU A 361 -14.09 12.19 0.36
C LEU A 361 -15.04 13.37 0.49
N ALA A 362 -16.15 13.38 -0.28
CA ALA A 362 -17.19 14.41 -0.17
C ALA A 362 -17.79 14.47 1.26
N ARG A 363 -17.99 13.33 1.92
CA ARG A 363 -18.48 13.29 3.32
C ARG A 363 -17.40 13.64 4.34
N TRP A 364 -16.15 13.30 4.08
CA TRP A 364 -15.06 13.58 5.01
C TRP A 364 -14.72 15.05 5.09
N VAL A 365 -14.76 15.79 3.98
CA VAL A 365 -14.52 17.24 4.03
C VAL A 365 -15.56 18.00 4.86
N ASP A 366 -16.74 17.42 5.10
CA ASP A 366 -17.75 17.96 6.01
C ASP A 366 -17.51 17.60 7.48
N SER A 367 -16.90 16.44 7.74
CA SER A 367 -16.92 15.79 9.05
C SER A 367 -15.57 15.72 9.75
N VAL A 368 -14.49 15.71 8.99
CA VAL A 368 -13.09 15.55 9.44
C VAL A 368 -12.29 16.79 9.04
N PRO A 369 -11.41 17.31 9.92
CA PRO A 369 -10.48 18.36 9.52
C PRO A 369 -9.66 17.94 8.28
N VAL A 370 -9.74 18.72 7.21
CA VAL A 370 -9.15 18.38 5.90
C VAL A 370 -7.66 18.08 5.99
N ASN A 371 -6.94 18.67 6.94
CA ASN A 371 -5.51 18.44 7.15
C ASN A 371 -5.15 17.01 7.59
N LYS A 372 -6.16 16.15 7.81
CA LYS A 372 -5.98 14.76 8.23
C LYS A 372 -6.17 13.74 7.11
N ILE A 373 -6.29 14.20 5.86
CA ILE A 373 -6.64 13.36 4.71
C ILE A 373 -5.50 13.41 3.68
N SER A 374 -5.00 12.25 3.29
CA SER A 374 -4.14 12.05 2.13
C SER A 374 -4.96 11.42 1.01
N ALA A 375 -4.96 12.04 -0.17
CA ALA A 375 -5.82 11.62 -1.27
C ALA A 375 -5.20 10.54 -2.18
N PHE A 376 -3.92 10.23 -2.08
CA PHE A 376 -3.31 9.29 -3.02
C PHE A 376 -2.10 8.54 -2.49
N GLY A 377 -2.14 7.23 -2.71
CA GLY A 377 -1.02 6.30 -2.70
C GLY A 377 -1.31 5.22 -3.73
N GLY A 378 -0.35 4.91 -4.60
CA GLY A 378 -0.59 4.01 -5.74
C GLY A 378 -0.78 2.55 -5.34
N ASP A 379 0.02 2.08 -4.39
CA ASP A 379 0.05 0.73 -3.82
C ASP A 379 0.36 -0.38 -4.84
N TYR A 380 0.93 -0.06 -6.00
CA TYR A 380 1.21 -1.02 -7.06
C TYR A 380 2.58 -1.70 -6.92
N ILE A 381 2.64 -2.94 -7.42
CA ILE A 381 3.90 -3.67 -7.64
C ILE A 381 4.48 -3.48 -9.06
N PHE A 382 3.76 -2.79 -9.95
CA PHE A 382 4.18 -2.52 -11.32
C PHE A 382 3.87 -1.09 -11.77
N ILE A 383 4.69 -0.57 -12.68
CA ILE A 383 4.81 0.87 -12.93
C ILE A 383 3.65 1.46 -13.75
N ASP A 384 3.11 0.74 -14.74
CA ASP A 384 2.09 1.29 -15.65
C ASP A 384 0.78 1.61 -14.93
N GLY A 385 0.40 0.80 -13.94
CA GLY A 385 -0.85 0.93 -13.19
C GLY A 385 -0.97 2.28 -12.47
N VAL A 386 0.17 2.87 -12.09
CA VAL A 386 0.23 4.14 -11.36
C VAL A 386 -0.48 5.25 -12.15
N VAL A 387 -0.25 5.36 -13.45
CA VAL A 387 -0.85 6.43 -14.28
C VAL A 387 -2.37 6.33 -14.32
N GLY A 388 -2.90 5.12 -14.48
CA GLY A 388 -4.34 4.88 -14.51
C GLY A 388 -5.02 5.22 -13.18
N HIS A 389 -4.42 4.76 -12.08
CA HIS A 389 -4.95 4.99 -10.74
C HIS A 389 -4.87 6.47 -10.36
N GLN A 390 -3.74 7.11 -10.62
CA GLN A 390 -3.52 8.52 -10.38
C GLN A 390 -4.53 9.38 -11.15
N HIS A 391 -4.78 9.06 -12.42
CA HIS A 391 -5.79 9.74 -13.22
C HIS A 391 -7.20 9.64 -12.60
N ILE A 392 -7.62 8.42 -12.21
CA ILE A 392 -8.90 8.19 -11.53
C ILE A 392 -8.95 8.96 -10.19
N ALA A 393 -7.85 9.03 -9.44
CA ALA A 393 -7.77 9.80 -8.21
C ALA A 393 -8.05 11.30 -8.44
N ARG A 394 -7.42 11.91 -9.45
CA ARG A 394 -7.66 13.31 -9.82
C ARG A 394 -9.11 13.57 -10.23
N GLU A 395 -9.68 12.67 -11.03
CA GLU A 395 -11.11 12.77 -11.39
C GLU A 395 -12.01 12.67 -10.17
N ASN A 396 -11.75 11.70 -9.28
CA ASN A 396 -12.59 11.44 -8.12
C ASN A 396 -12.53 12.58 -7.11
N VAL A 397 -11.34 13.14 -6.85
CA VAL A 397 -11.20 14.33 -6.00
C VAL A 397 -11.96 15.51 -6.60
N SER A 398 -11.83 15.74 -7.91
CA SER A 398 -12.53 16.84 -8.59
C SER A 398 -14.05 16.69 -8.54
N LYS A 399 -14.58 15.48 -8.77
CA LYS A 399 -16.02 15.15 -8.63
C LYS A 399 -16.52 15.33 -7.20
N SER A 400 -15.70 14.96 -6.21
CA SER A 400 -16.02 15.15 -4.79
C SER A 400 -16.16 16.63 -4.48
N MET A 401 -15.21 17.45 -4.95
CA MET A 401 -15.21 18.88 -4.69
C MET A 401 -16.33 19.60 -5.45
N GLU A 402 -16.59 19.24 -6.72
CA GLU A 402 -17.71 19.77 -7.50
C GLU A 402 -19.02 19.63 -6.72
N ARG A 403 -19.30 18.42 -6.21
CA ARG A 403 -20.50 18.17 -5.41
C ARG A 403 -20.62 19.13 -4.22
N LYS A 404 -19.52 19.38 -3.51
CA LYS A 404 -19.52 20.29 -2.34
C LYS A 404 -19.71 21.75 -2.72
N VAL A 405 -19.23 22.15 -3.90
CA VAL A 405 -19.48 23.49 -4.46
C VAL A 405 -20.95 23.64 -4.85
N GLU A 406 -21.53 22.65 -5.53
CA GLU A 406 -22.95 22.66 -5.91
C GLU A 406 -23.88 22.67 -4.69
N GLU A 407 -23.50 21.98 -3.61
CA GLU A 407 -24.21 22.00 -2.32
C GLU A 407 -24.05 23.35 -1.57
N GLY A 408 -23.19 24.26 -2.04
CA GLY A 408 -22.96 25.57 -1.45
C GLY A 408 -22.13 25.55 -0.16
N VAL A 409 -21.38 24.47 0.10
CA VAL A 409 -20.53 24.35 1.30
C VAL A 409 -19.30 25.25 1.19
N PHE A 410 -18.73 25.37 0.00
CA PHE A 410 -17.63 26.28 -0.32
C PHE A 410 -17.59 26.60 -1.82
N ASP A 411 -16.73 27.52 -2.24
CA ASP A 411 -16.57 27.91 -3.65
C ASP A 411 -15.47 27.10 -4.37
N VAL A 412 -15.30 27.37 -5.67
CA VAL A 412 -14.31 26.69 -6.52
C VAL A 412 -12.87 26.95 -6.07
N GLU A 413 -12.57 28.14 -5.54
CA GLU A 413 -11.22 28.45 -5.07
C GLU A 413 -10.87 27.64 -3.82
N ARG A 414 -11.82 27.50 -2.89
CA ARG A 414 -11.64 26.61 -1.74
C ARG A 414 -11.55 25.13 -2.15
N ALA A 415 -12.29 24.70 -3.17
CA ALA A 415 -12.15 23.35 -3.73
C ALA A 415 -10.73 23.08 -4.24
N LYS A 416 -10.15 24.02 -4.98
CA LYS A 416 -8.75 23.95 -5.47
C LYS A 416 -7.76 23.89 -4.30
N GLU A 417 -7.95 24.73 -3.28
CA GLU A 417 -7.13 24.72 -2.07
C GLU A 417 -7.18 23.36 -1.36
N ILE A 418 -8.38 22.81 -1.13
CA ILE A 418 -8.55 21.48 -0.51
C ILE A 418 -7.85 20.41 -1.33
N ALA A 419 -7.98 20.41 -2.66
CA ALA A 419 -7.31 19.45 -3.52
C ALA A 419 -5.78 19.51 -3.35
N ARG A 420 -5.19 20.72 -3.31
CA ARG A 420 -3.75 20.90 -3.02
C ARG A 420 -3.37 20.38 -1.64
N MET A 421 -4.20 20.61 -0.62
CA MET A 421 -3.96 20.10 0.72
C MET A 421 -3.87 18.57 0.72
N VAL A 422 -4.89 17.88 0.20
CA VAL A 422 -4.99 16.42 0.30
C VAL A 422 -4.01 15.68 -0.61
N PHE A 423 -3.62 16.26 -1.75
CA PHE A 423 -2.64 15.66 -2.65
C PHE A 423 -1.18 15.93 -2.27
N TYR A 424 -0.90 17.03 -1.57
CA TYR A 424 0.48 17.48 -1.36
C TYR A 424 0.77 17.93 0.07
N GLU A 425 0.10 18.97 0.57
CA GLU A 425 0.51 19.58 1.84
C GLU A 425 0.32 18.68 3.06
N ASN A 426 -0.78 17.92 3.07
CA ASN A 426 -1.10 16.99 4.14
C ASN A 426 -0.11 15.83 4.19
N PRO A 427 0.11 15.05 3.10
CA PRO A 427 1.08 13.97 3.12
C PRO A 427 2.50 14.48 3.42
N VAL A 428 2.90 15.66 2.94
CA VAL A 428 4.19 16.26 3.33
C VAL A 428 4.32 16.42 4.84
N LYS A 429 3.30 16.97 5.51
CA LYS A 429 3.30 17.19 6.97
C LYS A 429 3.18 15.88 7.76
N ILE A 430 2.27 15.00 7.35
CA ILE A 430 2.01 13.71 8.02
C ILE A 430 3.29 12.87 8.04
N PHE A 431 4.02 12.82 6.92
CA PHE A 431 5.25 12.02 6.78
C PHE A 431 6.55 12.81 7.00
N LYS A 432 6.45 14.08 7.40
CA LYS A 432 7.59 14.93 7.81
C LYS A 432 8.64 15.00 6.70
N LEU A 433 8.17 15.36 5.50
CA LEU A 433 8.92 15.31 4.25
C LEU A 433 9.55 16.64 3.86
N GLU A 434 9.31 17.73 4.60
CA GLU A 434 9.70 19.10 4.21
C GLU A 434 11.19 19.23 3.85
N ASP A 435 12.07 18.58 4.61
CA ASP A 435 13.52 18.57 4.39
C ASP A 435 14.01 17.39 3.51
N LYS A 436 13.07 16.66 2.90
CA LYS A 436 13.28 15.39 2.18
C LYS A 436 12.68 15.37 0.77
N LEU A 437 12.16 16.49 0.26
CA LEU A 437 11.56 16.60 -1.09
C LEU A 437 12.56 16.92 -2.20
#